data_AF-A0A9Q8UVS8-F1
#
_entry.id   AF-A0A9Q8UVS8-F1
#
_cell.length_a   1.000
_cell.length_b   1.000
_cell.length_c   1.000
_cell.angle_alpha   90.00
_cell.angle_beta   90.00
_cell.angle_gamma   90.00
#
_symmetry.space_group_name_H-M   'P 1'
#
loop_
_entity.id
_entity.type
_entity.pdbx_description
1 polymer ?
#
loop_
_entity_poly.entity_id
_entity_poly.type
_entity_poly.pdbx_seq_one_letter_code
_entity_poly.pdbx_strand_id
1 'polypeptide(L)'
;MAEAEQSKQLQDERHIRSLAEIAEASLLKELKSCLRLQSRKAIFACGGTVNFTPDNKQKAALANGIGGIPSIDLRFGESGKGMTLTLPIQTDNSSQFTALLSACQPASFGRSNEEVFEEEYRKASKLDRTAFATNFCPYEAGIIDVVAQLLLSPSSQREHKRSIKAELYKLNVYGAPSGKFKAHVDTPRSEDQIGSLVVCLPLDHEGGQLVVRNSGKELTFDWSQRGDTDRPDVKWGSLLQRLRARSP
;
A
#
# COMPACT_ATOMS: atom_id res chain seq x y z
N MET A 1 41.26 -55.00 -31.09
CA MET A 1 39.87 -54.49 -31.08
C MET A 1 39.30 -54.35 -29.67
N ALA A 2 39.74 -55.12 -28.66
CA ALA A 2 39.19 -55.03 -27.30
C ALA A 2 39.61 -53.77 -26.49
N GLU A 3 40.73 -53.12 -26.81
CA GLU A 3 41.19 -51.93 -26.06
C GLU A 3 40.48 -50.61 -26.46
N ALA A 4 39.90 -50.57 -27.66
CA ALA A 4 39.15 -49.40 -28.14
C ALA A 4 37.70 -49.37 -27.61
N GLU A 5 37.14 -50.52 -27.26
CA GLU A 5 35.81 -50.62 -26.64
C GLU A 5 35.84 -50.34 -25.13
N GLN A 6 36.93 -50.69 -24.43
CA GLN A 6 37.13 -50.29 -23.03
C GLN A 6 37.32 -48.77 -22.87
N SER A 7 37.98 -48.10 -23.83
CA SER A 7 38.15 -46.64 -23.81
C SER A 7 36.85 -45.88 -24.10
N LYS A 8 35.88 -46.49 -24.82
CA LYS A 8 34.55 -45.90 -25.03
C LYS A 8 33.59 -46.16 -23.86
N GLN A 9 33.71 -47.28 -23.16
CA GLN A 9 32.91 -47.57 -21.96
C GLN A 9 33.31 -46.76 -20.71
N LEU A 10 34.54 -46.23 -20.66
CA LEU A 10 34.99 -45.36 -19.56
C LEU A 10 34.63 -43.88 -19.72
N GLN A 11 34.14 -43.47 -20.89
CA GLN A 11 33.72 -42.08 -21.14
C GLN A 11 32.22 -41.83 -20.87
N ASP A 12 31.44 -42.87 -20.58
CA ASP A 12 29.97 -42.76 -20.55
C ASP A 12 29.36 -42.73 -19.13
N GLU A 13 30.17 -42.65 -18.05
CA GLU A 13 29.59 -42.86 -16.70
C GLU A 13 29.91 -41.86 -15.61
N ARG A 14 30.57 -40.73 -15.86
CA ARG A 14 30.71 -39.70 -14.81
C ARG A 14 30.59 -38.30 -15.37
N HIS A 15 29.35 -37.86 -15.55
CA HIS A 15 29.01 -36.45 -15.48
C HIS A 15 29.24 -35.98 -14.02
N ILE A 16 30.51 -35.82 -13.63
CA ILE A 16 30.89 -35.25 -12.34
C ILE A 16 30.53 -33.77 -12.44
N ARG A 17 29.29 -33.46 -12.04
CA ARG A 17 28.90 -32.08 -11.78
C ARG A 17 29.94 -31.49 -10.85
N SER A 18 30.44 -30.32 -11.19
CA SER A 18 31.42 -29.65 -10.35
C SER A 18 30.83 -29.44 -8.96
N LEU A 19 31.70 -29.38 -7.93
CA LEU A 19 31.26 -29.08 -6.57
C LEU A 19 30.43 -27.78 -6.50
N ALA A 20 30.72 -26.82 -7.37
CA ALA A 20 29.97 -25.58 -7.51
C ALA A 20 28.53 -25.82 -8.01
N GLU A 21 28.32 -26.64 -9.04
CA GLU A 21 26.98 -26.96 -9.56
C GLU A 21 26.15 -27.78 -8.57
N ILE A 22 26.78 -28.67 -7.81
CA ILE A 22 26.12 -29.44 -6.75
C ILE A 22 25.71 -28.51 -5.61
N ALA A 23 26.60 -27.60 -5.20
CA ALA A 23 26.31 -26.61 -4.18
C ALA A 23 25.18 -25.66 -4.62
N GLU A 24 25.23 -25.16 -5.86
CA GLU A 24 24.21 -24.29 -6.43
C GLU A 24 22.84 -24.98 -6.48
N ALA A 25 22.77 -26.24 -6.94
CA ALA A 25 21.54 -27.00 -6.98
C ALA A 25 20.97 -27.25 -5.57
N SER A 26 21.84 -27.47 -4.58
CA SER A 26 21.44 -27.64 -3.19
C SER A 26 20.90 -26.32 -2.60
N LEU A 27 21.59 -25.21 -2.84
CA LEU A 27 21.17 -23.86 -2.43
C LEU A 27 19.83 -23.47 -3.07
N LEU A 28 19.64 -23.74 -4.36
CA LEU A 28 18.37 -23.50 -5.06
C LEU A 28 17.22 -24.35 -4.50
N LYS A 29 17.50 -25.61 -4.15
CA LYS A 29 16.50 -26.50 -3.54
C LYS A 29 16.11 -26.04 -2.14
N GLU A 30 17.09 -25.60 -1.36
CA GLU A 30 16.91 -25.08 -0.01
C GLU A 30 16.16 -23.74 -0.03
N LEU A 31 16.55 -22.81 -0.91
CA LEU A 31 15.81 -21.57 -1.17
C LEU A 31 14.37 -21.86 -1.60
N LYS A 32 14.14 -22.81 -2.51
CA LYS A 32 12.80 -23.22 -2.95
C LYS A 32 11.98 -23.82 -1.79
N SER A 33 12.61 -24.56 -0.88
CA SER A 33 11.98 -25.09 0.33
C SER A 33 11.59 -23.96 1.28
N CYS A 34 12.52 -23.05 1.58
CA CYS A 34 12.29 -21.87 2.41
C CYS A 34 11.18 -20.99 1.84
N LEU A 35 11.20 -20.71 0.53
CA LEU A 35 10.15 -19.99 -0.16
C LEU A 35 8.82 -20.74 -0.11
N ARG A 36 8.77 -22.07 -0.24
CA ARG A 36 7.53 -22.84 -0.09
C ARG A 36 6.97 -22.80 1.33
N LEU A 37 7.84 -22.87 2.34
CA LEU A 37 7.45 -22.77 3.75
C LEU A 37 6.95 -21.36 4.09
N GLN A 38 7.56 -20.31 3.52
CA GLN A 38 7.17 -18.92 3.76
C GLN A 38 6.01 -18.45 2.87
N SER A 39 5.88 -18.95 1.64
CA SER A 39 4.83 -18.60 0.66
C SER A 39 3.41 -18.93 1.12
N ARG A 40 3.26 -19.69 2.21
CA ARG A 40 1.97 -20.05 2.81
C ARG A 40 1.55 -19.16 3.96
N LYS A 41 2.38 -18.20 4.42
CA LYS A 41 1.89 -17.12 5.29
C LYS A 41 1.12 -16.15 4.41
N ALA A 42 -0.21 -16.12 4.55
CA ALA A 42 -1.03 -15.09 3.94
C ALA A 42 -0.52 -13.72 4.40
N ILE A 43 -0.01 -12.92 3.45
CA ILE A 43 0.26 -11.51 3.66
C ILE A 43 -1.12 -10.85 3.70
N PHE A 44 -1.55 -10.45 4.89
CA PHE A 44 -2.86 -9.81 5.09
C PHE A 44 -2.77 -8.28 4.99
N ALA A 45 -1.56 -7.73 4.92
CA ALA A 45 -1.30 -6.34 4.63
C ALA A 45 0.12 -6.15 4.08
N CYS A 46 0.29 -5.14 3.23
CA CYS A 46 1.58 -4.65 2.76
C CYS A 46 1.59 -3.11 2.82
N GLY A 47 2.75 -2.49 2.70
CA GLY A 47 2.87 -1.03 2.72
C GLY A 47 4.26 -0.59 2.31
N GLY A 48 4.45 0.72 2.23
CA GLY A 48 5.73 1.31 1.85
C GLY A 48 5.69 2.83 1.83
N THR A 49 6.73 3.40 1.25
CA THR A 49 6.96 4.84 1.17
C THR A 49 7.24 5.24 -0.26
N VAL A 50 6.70 6.38 -0.68
CA VAL A 50 6.93 7.01 -1.99
C VAL A 50 7.47 8.42 -1.74
N ASN A 51 8.64 8.71 -2.29
CA ASN A 51 9.29 10.00 -2.12
C ASN A 51 8.75 11.03 -3.11
N PHE A 52 8.91 12.32 -2.81
CA PHE A 52 8.60 13.40 -3.76
C PHE A 52 9.76 13.62 -4.75
N THR A 53 9.46 13.98 -6.00
CA THR A 53 10.46 14.53 -6.93
C THR A 53 10.31 16.04 -7.02
N PRO A 54 11.38 16.84 -6.90
CA PRO A 54 11.33 18.25 -7.25
C PRO A 54 10.93 18.42 -8.73
N ASP A 55 10.02 19.36 -9.01
CA ASP A 55 9.42 19.60 -10.34
C ASP A 55 10.44 19.63 -11.50
N ASN A 56 11.65 20.12 -11.25
CA ASN A 56 12.68 20.32 -12.25
C ASN A 56 13.32 19.01 -12.80
N LYS A 57 12.94 17.82 -12.30
CA LYS A 57 13.50 16.52 -12.73
C LYS A 57 12.47 15.43 -13.07
N GLN A 58 11.18 15.73 -13.07
CA GLN A 58 10.11 14.73 -13.27
C GLN A 58 10.28 13.92 -14.57
N LYS A 59 10.56 14.57 -15.72
CA LYS A 59 10.71 13.86 -17.00
C LYS A 59 11.90 12.88 -17.05
N ALA A 60 13.00 13.18 -16.37
CA ALA A 60 14.19 12.31 -16.35
C ALA A 60 14.09 11.20 -15.27
N ALA A 61 13.38 11.48 -14.18
CA ALA A 61 13.20 10.56 -13.06
C ALA A 61 12.26 9.38 -13.41
N LEU A 62 11.17 9.65 -14.14
CA LEU A 62 10.27 8.60 -14.65
C LEU A 62 10.95 7.65 -15.64
N ALA A 63 11.91 8.14 -16.45
CA ALA A 63 12.65 7.33 -17.42
C ALA A 63 13.64 6.34 -16.77
N ASN A 64 14.10 6.64 -15.55
CA ASN A 64 15.11 5.84 -14.84
C ASN A 64 14.52 4.99 -13.70
N GLY A 65 13.20 4.98 -13.51
CA GLY A 65 12.56 4.25 -12.41
C GLY A 65 12.86 4.81 -11.01
N ILE A 66 13.44 6.02 -10.93
CA ILE A 66 13.70 6.77 -9.69
C ILE A 66 12.73 7.95 -9.61
N GLY A 67 11.47 7.72 -9.99
CA GLY A 67 10.42 8.73 -10.03
C GLY A 67 9.75 8.83 -8.67
N GLY A 68 9.92 9.95 -7.99
CA GLY A 68 9.04 10.37 -6.92
C GLY A 68 7.81 11.12 -7.43
N ILE A 69 6.82 11.32 -6.57
CA ILE A 69 5.55 11.98 -6.89
C ILE A 69 5.67 13.52 -6.87
N PRO A 70 4.83 14.26 -7.63
CA PRO A 70 4.71 15.71 -7.51
C PRO A 70 4.09 16.11 -6.16
N SER A 71 4.03 17.42 -5.88
CA SER A 71 3.22 17.94 -4.78
C SER A 71 1.76 17.47 -4.89
N ILE A 72 1.12 17.28 -3.74
CA ILE A 72 -0.26 16.76 -3.68
C ILE A 72 -1.22 17.91 -3.44
N ASP A 73 -2.06 18.19 -4.41
CA ASP A 73 -3.18 19.11 -4.26
C ASP A 73 -4.40 18.37 -3.72
N LEU A 74 -4.98 18.88 -2.65
CA LEU A 74 -6.31 18.53 -2.16
C LEU A 74 -7.25 19.70 -2.42
N ARG A 75 -8.21 19.51 -3.32
CA ARG A 75 -9.24 20.50 -3.64
C ARG A 75 -10.52 20.14 -2.93
N PHE A 76 -11.14 21.10 -2.24
CA PHE A 76 -12.34 20.88 -1.44
C PHE A 76 -13.20 22.15 -1.39
N GLY A 77 -14.47 22.00 -1.01
CA GLY A 77 -15.43 23.10 -0.94
C GLY A 77 -16.36 23.20 -2.16
N GLU A 78 -17.24 24.19 -2.15
CA GLU A 78 -18.28 24.37 -3.17
C GLU A 78 -17.70 24.75 -4.54
N SER A 79 -18.42 24.41 -5.61
CA SER A 79 -18.06 24.80 -6.98
C SER A 79 -17.91 26.33 -7.09
N GLY A 80 -16.77 26.79 -7.60
CA GLY A 80 -16.45 28.22 -7.75
C GLY A 80 -15.96 28.93 -6.48
N LYS A 81 -16.02 28.29 -5.31
CA LYS A 81 -15.49 28.80 -4.03
C LYS A 81 -14.51 27.84 -3.35
N GLY A 82 -14.14 26.76 -4.05
CA GLY A 82 -13.27 25.73 -3.53
C GLY A 82 -11.87 26.26 -3.19
N MET A 83 -11.25 25.64 -2.20
CA MET A 83 -9.87 25.90 -1.81
C MET A 83 -8.99 24.71 -2.20
N THR A 84 -7.69 24.99 -2.35
CA THR A 84 -6.67 23.98 -2.61
C THR A 84 -5.66 24.01 -1.47
N LEU A 85 -5.45 22.86 -0.84
CA LEU A 85 -4.32 22.62 0.06
C LEU A 85 -3.26 21.83 -0.70
N THR A 86 -2.08 22.43 -0.88
CA THR A 86 -0.93 21.77 -1.52
C THR A 86 -0.01 21.21 -0.45
N LEU A 87 0.29 19.92 -0.57
CA LEU A 87 1.12 19.16 0.35
C LEU A 87 2.46 18.79 -0.30
N PRO A 88 3.56 18.72 0.48
CA PRO A 88 3.63 18.89 1.93
C PRO A 88 3.41 20.34 2.38
N ILE A 89 2.79 20.52 3.54
CA ILE A 89 2.75 21.81 4.23
C ILE A 89 3.84 21.87 5.30
N GLN A 90 4.47 23.04 5.45
CA GLN A 90 5.50 23.25 6.47
C GLN A 90 4.89 23.49 7.87
N THR A 91 3.67 24.02 7.93
CA THR A 91 2.96 24.30 9.17
C THR A 91 1.48 23.96 9.04
N ASP A 92 0.90 23.44 10.11
CA ASP A 92 -0.52 23.14 10.27
C ASP A 92 -1.38 24.39 10.54
N ASN A 93 -0.75 25.56 10.73
CA ASN A 93 -1.44 26.84 10.94
C ASN A 93 -1.79 27.61 9.66
N SER A 94 -1.73 26.96 8.49
CA SER A 94 -2.13 27.60 7.23
C SER A 94 -3.64 27.81 7.16
N SER A 95 -4.08 28.93 6.57
CA SER A 95 -5.51 29.21 6.40
C SER A 95 -6.21 28.15 5.56
N GLN A 96 -5.50 27.54 4.60
CA GLN A 96 -6.00 26.41 3.81
C GLN A 96 -6.22 25.16 4.66
N PHE A 97 -5.33 24.86 5.61
CA PHE A 97 -5.50 23.72 6.51
C PHE A 97 -6.66 23.96 7.48
N THR A 98 -6.79 25.15 8.05
CA THR A 98 -7.96 25.52 8.88
C THR A 98 -9.28 25.43 8.09
N ALA A 99 -9.27 25.85 6.82
CA ALA A 99 -10.42 25.72 5.94
C ALA A 99 -10.76 24.25 5.64
N LEU A 100 -9.75 23.39 5.43
CA LEU A 100 -9.96 21.95 5.27
C LEU A 100 -10.65 21.36 6.50
N LEU A 101 -10.15 21.67 7.70
CA LEU A 101 -10.75 21.21 8.95
C LEU A 101 -12.20 21.68 9.10
N SER A 102 -12.50 22.92 8.68
CA SER A 102 -13.85 23.49 8.73
C SER A 102 -14.79 22.88 7.69
N ALA A 103 -14.27 22.44 6.54
CA ALA A 103 -15.05 21.77 5.51
C ALA A 103 -15.40 20.32 5.87
N CYS A 104 -14.60 19.67 6.72
CA CYS A 104 -14.85 18.30 7.14
C CYS A 104 -16.12 18.19 8.00
N GLN A 105 -16.96 17.20 7.68
CA GLN A 105 -18.10 16.88 8.54
C GLN A 105 -17.62 16.07 9.76
N PRO A 106 -18.26 16.21 10.93
CA PRO A 106 -18.07 15.27 12.04
C PRO A 106 -18.35 13.84 11.55
N ALA A 107 -17.43 12.90 11.79
CA ALA A 107 -17.61 11.52 11.32
C ALA A 107 -18.69 10.80 12.14
N SER A 108 -19.94 10.82 11.66
CA SER A 108 -21.05 10.07 12.27
C SER A 108 -20.82 8.55 12.18
N PHE A 109 -21.21 7.83 13.24
CA PHE A 109 -21.31 6.37 13.23
C PHE A 109 -22.79 6.00 13.34
N GLY A 110 -23.24 5.07 12.49
CA GLY A 110 -24.58 4.49 12.60
C GLY A 110 -24.66 3.58 13.82
N ARG A 111 -25.15 4.12 14.94
CA ARG A 111 -25.84 3.34 15.98
C ARG A 111 -27.32 3.61 15.81
N SER A 112 -28.11 2.55 15.72
CA SER A 112 -29.56 2.57 15.60
C SER A 112 -30.20 3.70 16.43
N ASN A 113 -30.83 4.65 15.74
CA ASN A 113 -31.87 5.57 16.22
C ASN A 113 -31.60 6.53 17.39
N GLU A 114 -30.37 6.77 17.83
CA GLU A 114 -30.11 7.84 18.80
C GLU A 114 -28.89 8.69 18.39
N GLU A 115 -29.13 9.97 18.07
CA GLU A 115 -28.11 11.00 17.88
C GLU A 115 -27.50 11.38 19.23
N VAL A 116 -26.51 10.63 19.68
CA VAL A 116 -25.69 11.01 20.83
C VAL A 116 -24.48 11.79 20.33
N PHE A 117 -24.52 13.11 20.49
CA PHE A 117 -23.43 14.05 20.24
C PHE A 117 -22.43 14.00 21.41
N GLU A 118 -21.61 12.94 21.47
CA GLU A 118 -20.50 12.87 22.44
C GLU A 118 -19.23 13.49 21.81
N GLU A 119 -19.02 14.79 22.08
CA GLU A 119 -17.82 15.57 21.68
C GLU A 119 -16.49 14.92 22.13
N GLU A 120 -16.52 14.09 23.18
CA GLU A 120 -15.33 13.37 23.68
C GLU A 120 -14.97 12.10 22.88
N TYR A 121 -15.88 11.57 22.06
CA TYR A 121 -15.68 10.22 21.50
C TYR A 121 -15.02 10.17 20.11
N ARG A 122 -15.05 11.25 19.30
CA ARG A 122 -14.34 11.30 18.00
C ARG A 122 -14.01 12.72 17.50
N LYS A 123 -12.77 13.19 17.72
CA LYS A 123 -12.17 14.27 16.91
C LYS A 123 -11.62 13.74 15.58
N ALA A 124 -12.45 13.00 14.85
CA ALA A 124 -12.15 12.53 13.50
C ALA A 124 -13.14 13.19 12.56
N SER A 125 -12.62 13.96 11.61
CA SER A 125 -13.42 14.67 10.62
C SER A 125 -13.18 14.04 9.25
N LYS A 126 -14.19 14.06 8.38
CA LYS A 126 -14.11 13.39 7.06
C LYS A 126 -14.66 14.25 5.93
N LEU A 127 -14.16 13.98 4.73
CA LEU A 127 -14.76 14.37 3.47
C LEU A 127 -15.03 13.12 2.63
N ASP A 128 -16.28 12.95 2.21
CA ASP A 128 -16.66 11.88 1.29
C ASP A 128 -16.13 12.21 -0.13
N ARG A 129 -15.95 11.19 -0.98
CA ARG A 129 -15.42 11.31 -2.35
C ARG A 129 -15.96 12.48 -3.17
N THR A 130 -17.22 12.85 -3.01
CA THR A 130 -17.87 13.92 -3.79
C THR A 130 -17.51 15.33 -3.29
N ALA A 131 -16.94 15.44 -2.09
CA ALA A 131 -16.62 16.70 -1.43
C ALA A 131 -15.15 17.13 -1.58
N PHE A 132 -14.31 16.29 -2.19
CA PHE A 132 -12.92 16.62 -2.47
C PHE A 132 -12.39 15.95 -3.74
N ALA A 133 -11.31 16.50 -4.28
CA ALA A 133 -10.52 15.91 -5.36
C ALA A 133 -9.04 15.98 -5.01
N THR A 134 -8.24 15.08 -5.59
CA THR A 134 -6.78 15.09 -5.44
C THR A 134 -6.09 14.80 -6.77
N ASN A 135 -4.90 15.37 -6.97
CA ASN A 135 -4.02 15.00 -8.07
C ASN A 135 -3.16 13.75 -7.74
N PHE A 136 -3.22 13.22 -6.51
CA PHE A 136 -2.48 12.02 -6.15
C PHE A 136 -3.03 10.80 -6.88
N CYS A 137 -2.18 10.14 -7.66
CA CYS A 137 -2.52 8.94 -8.41
C CYS A 137 -1.72 7.74 -7.88
N PRO A 138 -2.37 6.75 -7.21
CA PRO A 138 -1.66 5.58 -6.67
C PRO A 138 -1.08 4.67 -7.77
N TYR A 139 -1.53 4.82 -9.02
CA TYR A 139 -0.97 4.12 -10.17
C TYR A 139 0.37 4.72 -10.59
N GLU A 140 0.44 6.05 -10.72
CA GLU A 140 1.70 6.76 -11.04
C GLU A 140 2.74 6.62 -9.93
N ALA A 141 2.27 6.50 -8.68
CA ALA A 141 3.12 6.21 -7.53
C ALA A 141 3.63 4.74 -7.47
N GLY A 142 3.21 3.87 -8.40
CA GLY A 142 3.60 2.45 -8.45
C GLY A 142 2.98 1.57 -7.36
N ILE A 143 2.11 2.13 -6.50
CA ILE A 143 1.49 1.42 -5.37
C ILE A 143 0.62 0.27 -5.87
N ILE A 144 -0.20 0.53 -6.90
CA ILE A 144 -1.11 -0.48 -7.44
C ILE A 144 -0.36 -1.62 -8.10
N ASP A 145 0.79 -1.37 -8.72
CA ASP A 145 1.63 -2.42 -9.30
C ASP A 145 2.17 -3.37 -8.22
N VAL A 146 2.65 -2.81 -7.11
CA VAL A 146 3.11 -3.60 -5.96
C VAL A 146 1.97 -4.45 -5.38
N VAL A 147 0.80 -3.85 -5.17
CA VAL A 147 -0.37 -4.58 -4.65
C VAL A 147 -0.83 -5.66 -5.65
N ALA A 148 -0.83 -5.37 -6.96
CA ALA A 148 -1.20 -6.31 -8.00
C ALA A 148 -0.25 -7.49 -8.07
N GLN A 149 1.06 -7.27 -7.99
CA GLN A 149 2.07 -8.34 -7.96
C GLN A 149 1.92 -9.24 -6.74
N LEU A 150 1.51 -8.69 -5.60
CA LEU A 150 1.29 -9.46 -4.37
C LEU A 150 -0.01 -10.28 -4.40
N LEU A 151 -1.07 -9.75 -4.99
CA LEU A 151 -2.40 -10.37 -4.98
C LEU A 151 -2.67 -11.26 -6.19
N LEU A 152 -2.13 -10.92 -7.37
CA LEU A 152 -2.39 -11.62 -8.62
C LEU A 152 -1.22 -12.56 -8.91
N SER A 153 -1.47 -13.86 -8.79
CA SER A 153 -0.43 -14.86 -9.10
C SER A 153 -0.09 -14.83 -10.60
N PRO A 154 1.20 -14.88 -10.99
CA PRO A 154 1.61 -14.91 -12.39
C PRO A 154 0.98 -16.07 -13.19
N SER A 155 0.67 -17.19 -12.53
CA SER A 155 0.02 -18.35 -13.14
C SER A 155 -1.44 -18.12 -13.50
N SER A 156 -2.12 -17.22 -12.80
CA SER A 156 -3.56 -16.92 -13.02
C SER A 156 -3.82 -15.95 -14.17
N GLN A 157 -2.78 -15.34 -14.74
CA GLN A 157 -2.91 -14.39 -15.85
C GLN A 157 -3.15 -15.06 -17.22
N ARG A 158 -2.96 -16.38 -17.34
CA ARG A 158 -3.08 -17.09 -18.63
C ARG A 158 -4.52 -17.39 -19.06
N GLU A 159 -5.46 -17.44 -18.12
CA GLU A 159 -6.87 -17.79 -18.43
C GLU A 159 -7.85 -16.62 -18.23
N HIS A 160 -7.57 -15.70 -17.30
CA HIS A 160 -8.37 -14.49 -17.11
C HIS A 160 -7.46 -13.29 -16.80
N LYS A 161 -7.55 -12.23 -17.61
CA LYS A 161 -6.89 -10.95 -17.32
C LYS A 161 -7.53 -10.32 -16.08
N ARG A 162 -7.02 -10.66 -14.89
CA ARG A 162 -7.39 -10.00 -13.63
C ARG A 162 -6.59 -8.71 -13.50
N SER A 163 -7.25 -7.63 -13.10
CA SER A 163 -6.63 -6.33 -12.83
C SER A 163 -7.16 -5.77 -11.53
N ILE A 164 -6.36 -4.96 -10.85
CA ILE A 164 -6.79 -4.23 -9.65
C ILE A 164 -7.16 -2.81 -10.05
N LYS A 165 -8.30 -2.35 -9.55
CA LYS A 165 -8.75 -0.97 -9.68
C LYS A 165 -8.77 -0.30 -8.32
N ALA A 166 -8.12 0.85 -8.20
CA ALA A 166 -8.22 1.72 -7.04
C ALA A 166 -9.38 2.68 -7.21
N GLU A 167 -10.18 2.85 -6.16
CA GLU A 167 -11.29 3.80 -6.13
C GLU A 167 -11.15 4.72 -4.93
N LEU A 168 -11.12 6.04 -5.18
CA LEU A 168 -11.07 7.04 -4.13
C LEU A 168 -12.33 6.94 -3.26
N TYR A 169 -12.16 6.84 -1.95
CA TYR A 169 -13.27 6.63 -1.02
C TYR A 169 -13.58 7.86 -0.16
N LYS A 170 -12.68 8.19 0.77
CA LYS A 170 -12.85 9.30 1.71
C LYS A 170 -11.50 9.83 2.16
N LEU A 171 -11.48 11.11 2.51
CA LEU A 171 -10.40 11.72 3.26
C LEU A 171 -10.79 11.74 4.74
N ASN A 172 -9.91 11.28 5.62
CA ASN A 172 -10.10 11.41 7.07
C ASN A 172 -8.99 12.29 7.63
N VAL A 173 -9.34 13.17 8.57
CA VAL A 173 -8.40 13.99 9.32
C VAL A 173 -8.57 13.67 10.80
N TYR A 174 -7.44 13.45 11.48
CA TYR A 174 -7.41 13.06 12.89
C TYR A 174 -6.71 14.15 13.70
N GLY A 175 -7.40 14.68 14.71
CA GLY A 175 -6.84 15.68 15.62
C GLY A 175 -6.37 15.07 16.94
N ALA A 176 -5.19 15.46 17.40
CA ALA A 176 -4.72 15.14 18.75
C ALA A 176 -5.55 15.87 19.84
N PRO A 177 -5.61 15.38 21.09
CA PRO A 177 -5.00 14.14 21.61
C PRO A 177 -5.89 12.88 21.45
N SER A 178 -7.15 13.04 21.04
CA SER A 178 -8.20 11.99 21.11
C SER A 178 -8.75 11.53 19.76
N GLY A 179 -8.20 11.97 18.63
CA GLY A 179 -8.54 11.54 17.27
C GLY A 179 -8.08 10.10 16.97
N LYS A 180 -8.51 9.13 17.78
CA LYS A 180 -8.22 7.71 17.59
C LYS A 180 -9.39 7.06 16.85
N PHE A 181 -9.09 6.39 15.75
CA PHE A 181 -10.06 5.51 15.12
C PHE A 181 -10.16 4.21 15.94
N LYS A 182 -11.28 3.98 16.61
CA LYS A 182 -11.54 2.70 17.31
C LYS A 182 -11.48 1.56 16.29
N ALA A 183 -10.76 0.49 16.61
CA ALA A 183 -10.63 -0.69 15.75
C ALA A 183 -12.00 -1.08 15.17
N HIS A 184 -12.08 -1.11 13.84
CA HIS A 184 -13.27 -1.50 13.11
C HIS A 184 -12.85 -2.37 11.93
N VAL A 185 -13.76 -3.25 11.53
CA VAL A 185 -13.64 -3.97 10.27
C VAL A 185 -14.35 -3.11 9.22
N ASP A 186 -13.61 -2.69 8.19
CA ASP A 186 -14.23 -2.06 7.03
C ASP A 186 -15.30 -3.00 6.47
N THR A 187 -16.53 -2.51 6.35
CA THR A 187 -17.60 -3.28 5.68
C THR A 187 -17.32 -3.26 4.18
N PRO A 188 -17.14 -4.43 3.53
CA PRO A 188 -16.97 -4.49 2.09
C PRO A 188 -18.13 -3.76 1.39
N ARG A 189 -17.79 -2.90 0.42
CA ARG A 189 -18.74 -2.05 -0.30
C ARG A 189 -19.26 -2.68 -1.58
N SER A 190 -18.57 -3.71 -2.07
CA SER A 190 -18.96 -4.51 -3.22
C SER A 190 -18.43 -5.93 -3.06
N GLU A 191 -19.02 -6.88 -3.78
CA GLU A 191 -18.51 -8.26 -3.83
C GLU A 191 -17.10 -8.35 -4.44
N ASP A 192 -16.74 -7.33 -5.24
CA ASP A 192 -15.45 -7.25 -5.93
C ASP A 192 -14.37 -6.52 -5.10
N GLN A 193 -14.70 -6.02 -3.91
CA GLN A 193 -13.70 -5.37 -3.06
C GLN A 193 -12.76 -6.41 -2.45
N ILE A 194 -11.48 -6.33 -2.82
CA ILE A 194 -10.44 -7.26 -2.37
C ILE A 194 -9.55 -6.70 -1.25
N GLY A 195 -9.80 -5.46 -0.81
CA GLY A 195 -8.98 -4.80 0.19
C GLY A 195 -9.29 -3.31 0.35
N SER A 196 -8.50 -2.66 1.21
CA SER A 196 -8.50 -1.20 1.42
C SER A 196 -7.08 -0.68 1.28
N LEU A 197 -6.88 0.38 0.50
CA LEU A 197 -5.62 1.12 0.44
C LEU A 197 -5.74 2.40 1.26
N VAL A 198 -4.85 2.57 2.23
CA VAL A 198 -4.73 3.78 3.05
C VAL A 198 -3.45 4.51 2.66
N VAL A 199 -3.59 5.80 2.39
CA VAL A 199 -2.48 6.69 2.03
C VAL A 199 -2.38 7.77 3.11
N CYS A 200 -1.21 7.87 3.73
CA CYS A 200 -0.83 8.92 4.66
C CYS A 200 -0.19 10.05 3.87
N LEU A 201 -0.83 11.21 3.88
CA LEU A 201 -0.33 12.39 3.20
C LEU A 201 0.80 13.03 4.01
N PRO A 202 1.74 13.74 3.36
CA PRO A 202 2.97 14.23 3.99
C PRO A 202 2.68 15.43 4.90
N LEU A 203 2.27 15.13 6.13
CA LEU A 203 2.07 16.08 7.20
C LEU A 203 2.74 15.52 8.45
N ASP A 204 3.54 16.33 9.11
CA ASP A 204 4.15 15.94 10.37
C ASP A 204 3.07 15.71 11.42
N HIS A 205 3.15 14.57 12.09
CA HIS A 205 2.23 14.20 13.16
C HIS A 205 2.90 13.22 14.11
N GLU A 206 2.43 13.19 15.35
CA GLU A 206 2.85 12.19 16.35
C GLU A 206 1.73 11.16 16.53
N GLY A 207 2.11 9.88 16.64
CA GLY A 207 1.16 8.78 16.76
C GLY A 207 0.44 8.47 15.45
N GLY A 208 -0.88 8.23 15.50
CA GLY A 208 -1.67 7.96 14.28
C GLY A 208 -1.37 6.64 13.56
N GLN A 209 -0.74 5.68 14.26
CA GLN A 209 -0.35 4.39 13.70
C GLN A 209 -1.53 3.62 13.09
N LEU A 210 -1.32 3.05 11.90
CA LEU A 210 -2.27 2.13 11.29
C LEU A 210 -1.98 0.70 11.75
N VAL A 211 -2.84 0.18 12.61
CA VAL A 211 -2.76 -1.20 13.11
C VAL A 211 -3.72 -2.10 12.32
N VAL A 212 -3.19 -3.07 11.59
CA VAL A 212 -3.95 -4.06 10.84
C VAL A 212 -3.92 -5.39 11.58
N ARG A 213 -5.11 -5.97 11.83
CA ARG A 213 -5.25 -7.28 12.48
C ARG A 213 -5.99 -8.25 11.59
N ASN A 214 -5.45 -9.46 11.44
CA ASN A 214 -6.13 -10.56 10.75
C ASN A 214 -5.76 -11.91 11.36
N SER A 215 -6.75 -12.72 11.70
CA SER A 215 -6.56 -14.12 12.14
C SER A 215 -5.53 -14.27 13.28
N GLY A 216 -5.62 -13.42 14.29
CA GLY A 216 -4.71 -13.42 15.46
C GLY A 216 -3.31 -12.83 15.20
N LYS A 217 -3.04 -12.32 14.00
CA LYS A 217 -1.81 -11.58 13.69
C LYS A 217 -2.07 -10.09 13.65
N GLU A 218 -1.05 -9.32 14.00
CA GLU A 218 -1.06 -7.86 13.99
C GLU A 218 0.13 -7.35 13.18
N LEU A 219 -0.09 -6.30 12.38
CA LEU A 219 0.93 -5.54 11.69
C LEU A 219 0.67 -4.06 11.93
N THR A 220 1.68 -3.33 12.39
CA THR A 220 1.57 -1.90 12.68
C THR A 220 2.42 -1.11 11.68
N PHE A 221 1.79 -0.16 11.00
CA PHE A 221 2.47 0.85 10.21
C PHE A 221 2.56 2.12 11.06
N ASP A 222 3.78 2.47 11.48
CA ASP A 222 4.06 3.74 12.13
C ASP A 222 4.48 4.76 11.08
N TRP A 223 3.64 5.79 10.91
CA TRP A 223 3.85 6.86 9.94
C TRP A 223 4.26 8.18 10.59
N SER A 224 4.38 8.21 11.93
CA SER A 224 4.77 9.41 12.68
C SER A 224 6.27 9.74 12.52
N GLN A 225 7.09 8.72 12.30
CA GLN A 225 8.54 8.88 12.16
C GLN A 225 8.87 9.40 10.76
N ARG A 226 9.47 10.59 10.64
CA ARG A 226 10.15 10.99 9.39
C ARG A 226 11.23 9.96 9.08
N GLY A 227 11.31 9.51 7.83
CA GLY A 227 12.43 8.68 7.39
C GLY A 227 13.77 9.42 7.55
N ASP A 228 14.88 8.68 7.46
CA ASP A 228 16.26 9.21 7.55
C ASP A 228 16.60 10.26 6.47
N THR A 229 15.69 10.47 5.52
CA THR A 229 15.77 11.52 4.52
C THR A 229 14.95 12.72 4.98
N ASP A 230 15.59 13.90 5.03
CA ASP A 230 14.97 15.22 5.27
C ASP A 230 14.00 15.68 4.16
N ARG A 231 13.35 14.73 3.49
CA ARG A 231 12.44 14.94 2.37
C ARG A 231 11.03 14.51 2.76
N PRO A 232 10.01 15.26 2.35
CA PRO A 232 8.63 14.84 2.48
C PRO A 232 8.44 13.50 1.78
N ASP A 233 7.57 12.65 2.32
CA ASP A 233 7.27 11.33 1.79
C ASP A 233 5.77 11.00 1.96
N VAL A 234 5.23 10.19 1.04
CA VAL A 234 3.91 9.58 1.20
C VAL A 234 4.09 8.17 1.69
N LYS A 235 3.43 7.84 2.79
CA LYS A 235 3.41 6.49 3.32
C LYS A 235 2.07 5.84 2.99
N TRP A 236 2.07 4.54 2.75
CA TRP A 236 0.84 3.84 2.40
C TRP A 236 0.82 2.43 2.99
N GLY A 237 -0.37 1.92 3.20
CA GLY A 237 -0.64 0.57 3.67
C GLY A 237 -1.89 0.02 2.98
N SER A 238 -1.79 -1.19 2.43
CA SER A 238 -2.89 -1.90 1.82
C SER A 238 -3.27 -3.11 2.68
N LEU A 239 -4.54 -3.18 3.08
CA LEU A 239 -5.14 -4.31 3.77
C LEU A 239 -5.67 -5.28 2.72
N LEU A 240 -5.19 -6.51 2.75
CA LEU A 240 -5.47 -7.51 1.73
C LEU A 240 -6.50 -8.50 2.26
N GLN A 241 -7.70 -8.49 1.69
CA GLN A 241 -8.67 -9.55 1.91
C GLN A 241 -8.38 -10.67 0.90
N ARG A 242 -8.31 -11.91 1.38
CA ARG A 242 -7.98 -13.04 0.52
C ARG A 242 -9.08 -13.19 -0.52
N LEU A 243 -8.72 -13.13 -1.80
CA LEU A 243 -9.58 -13.55 -2.91
C LEU A 243 -10.06 -14.98 -2.62
N ARG A 244 -11.33 -15.15 -2.23
CA ARG A 244 -11.94 -16.47 -2.23
C ARG A 244 -12.13 -16.84 -3.69
N ALA A 245 -11.30 -17.75 -4.19
CA ALA A 245 -11.59 -18.42 -5.44
C ALA A 245 -12.93 -19.16 -5.23
N ARG A 246 -14.00 -18.68 -5.85
CA ARG A 246 -15.20 -19.51 -6.04
C ARG A 246 -14.77 -20.58 -7.06
N SER A 247 -14.64 -21.83 -6.61
CA SER A 247 -14.73 -22.94 -7.57
C SER A 247 -16.16 -22.97 -8.11
N PRO A 248 -16.35 -23.27 -9.41
CA PRO A 248 -17.68 -23.48 -9.98
C PRO A 248 -18.44 -24.61 -9.27
#